data_AF-A0A959EST6-F1
#
_entry.id   AF-A0A959EST6-F1
#
_cell.length_a   1.000
_cell.length_b   1.000
_cell.length_c   1.000
_cell.angle_alpha   90.00
_cell.angle_beta   90.00
_cell.angle_gamma   90.00
#
_symmetry.space_group_name_H-M   'P 1'
#
loop_
_entity.id
_entity.type
_entity.pdbx_description
1 polymer ?
#
loop_
_entity_poly.entity_id
_entity_poly.type
_entity_poly.pdbx_seq_one_letter_code
_entity_poly.pdbx_strand_id
1 'polypeptide(L)'
;MQITPELIEHLLYEEEGTTLDFKRDQYPFEGASKDDKSELLKDILAFANAFRRSDAFILIGVEDIKGGRSNVVGVTSQLDDAKLQQFVNSKGQRPITFSYRDVVHDGRPIGIIHIPVQQRPAYTKVNYGIVAKESVWIRRGSSSGIANPDEIAQMGADRATVQGEEPRFSLDLFDRETGQSYGETHSLRCTLLEVPLKKDIPDYEERDGGFLQMHGVNRHYYRDLVKFTAANDFLRPVSIALQNKSSVVANDVRLLIEVEDTDGEIEFIEESDLPREPVSRDIFPYHRIPEINFRPDIEVTRKGNKWIIECSFGKVQPKQTARLSDDLYVGKKSSGEVTIDGKIYADNLSAPAPIRFTLHFETETHAASLEQIEEMEMRRFLSTPEGKKYLEDQELDSETQ
;
A
#
# COMPACT_ATOMS: atom_id res chain seq x y z
N MET A 1 -13.00 5.76 -18.07
CA MET A 1 -12.71 7.18 -18.30
C MET A 1 -13.99 7.88 -18.74
N GLN A 2 -14.27 9.11 -18.31
CA GLN A 2 -15.41 9.89 -18.82
C GLN A 2 -14.96 10.66 -20.09
N ILE A 3 -15.79 10.65 -21.13
CA ILE A 3 -15.55 11.45 -22.35
C ILE A 3 -16.04 12.86 -22.06
N THR A 4 -15.14 13.82 -21.92
CA THR A 4 -15.45 15.24 -21.64
C THR A 4 -15.19 16.11 -22.86
N PRO A 5 -15.80 17.31 -22.94
CA PRO A 5 -15.53 18.26 -24.02
C PRO A 5 -14.03 18.63 -24.14
N GLU A 6 -13.31 18.73 -23.02
CA GLU A 6 -11.89 19.05 -23.00
C GLU A 6 -11.05 17.93 -23.63
N LEU A 7 -11.40 16.67 -23.34
CA LEU A 7 -10.75 15.53 -23.97
C LEU A 7 -10.94 15.56 -25.49
N ILE A 8 -12.16 15.81 -25.95
CA ILE A 8 -12.47 15.89 -27.39
C ILE A 8 -11.64 17.00 -28.03
N GLU A 9 -11.58 18.17 -27.40
CA GLU A 9 -10.78 19.28 -27.88
C GLU A 9 -9.31 18.91 -28.00
N HIS A 10 -8.73 18.22 -27.01
CA HIS A 10 -7.36 17.73 -27.09
C HIS A 10 -7.15 16.74 -28.23
N LEU A 11 -8.06 15.77 -28.40
CA LEU A 11 -7.98 14.78 -29.49
C LEU A 11 -8.01 15.46 -30.86
N LEU A 12 -8.75 16.56 -31.03
CA LEU A 12 -8.78 17.30 -32.30
C LEU A 12 -7.44 17.95 -32.68
N TYR A 13 -6.50 18.11 -31.74
CA TYR A 13 -5.14 18.61 -32.02
C TYR A 13 -4.10 17.48 -32.19
N GLU A 14 -4.49 16.22 -31.99
CA GLU A 14 -3.63 15.06 -32.21
C GLU A 14 -3.69 14.59 -33.67
N GLU A 15 -2.64 13.90 -34.11
CA GLU A 15 -2.58 13.28 -35.43
C GLU A 15 -3.08 11.83 -35.39
N GLU A 16 -3.60 11.33 -36.52
CA GLU A 16 -3.94 9.92 -36.64
C GLU A 16 -2.74 9.02 -36.33
N GLY A 17 -2.99 7.96 -35.57
CA GLY A 17 -1.94 7.05 -35.16
C GLY A 17 -2.50 5.81 -34.51
N THR A 18 -1.68 5.17 -33.70
CA THR A 18 -2.02 3.88 -33.06
C THR A 18 -3.19 3.98 -32.06
N THR A 19 -3.48 5.18 -31.56
CA THR A 19 -4.51 5.47 -30.54
C THR A 19 -5.64 6.36 -31.04
N LEU A 20 -5.54 6.95 -32.23
CA LEU A 20 -6.53 7.89 -32.75
C LEU A 20 -6.74 7.69 -34.25
N ASP A 21 -8.00 7.78 -34.68
CA ASP A 21 -8.41 7.79 -36.09
C ASP A 21 -9.54 8.81 -36.27
N PHE A 22 -9.51 9.54 -37.37
CA PHE A 22 -10.58 10.44 -37.75
C PHE A 22 -11.34 9.85 -38.93
N LYS A 23 -12.66 9.73 -38.77
CA LYS A 23 -13.57 9.39 -39.86
C LYS A 23 -14.39 10.61 -40.19
N ARG A 24 -14.25 11.10 -41.42
CA ARG A 24 -15.07 12.21 -41.92
C ARG A 24 -16.56 11.85 -41.93
N ASP A 25 -16.89 10.66 -42.45
CA ASP A 25 -18.26 10.17 -42.57
C ASP A 25 -18.56 9.03 -41.59
N GLN A 26 -19.85 8.83 -41.26
CA GLN A 26 -20.31 7.74 -40.41
C GLN A 26 -20.14 6.37 -41.09
N TYR A 27 -19.83 5.33 -40.31
CA TYR A 27 -19.77 3.96 -40.83
C TYR A 27 -21.14 3.53 -41.37
N PRO A 28 -21.22 2.99 -42.60
CA PRO A 28 -22.46 2.43 -43.11
C PRO A 28 -22.88 1.21 -42.27
N PHE A 29 -24.05 1.28 -41.62
CA PHE A 29 -24.47 0.24 -40.69
C PHE A 29 -25.93 -0.22 -40.88
N GLU A 30 -26.90 0.69 -40.86
CA GLU A 30 -28.29 0.30 -41.13
C GLU A 30 -28.50 0.09 -42.63
N GLY A 31 -29.03 -1.08 -43.03
CA GLY A 31 -29.23 -1.44 -44.44
C GLY A 31 -27.96 -1.68 -45.28
N ALA A 32 -26.76 -1.47 -44.71
CA ALA A 32 -25.49 -1.61 -45.42
C ALA A 32 -25.11 -3.07 -45.73
N SER A 33 -24.21 -3.26 -46.70
CA SER A 33 -23.72 -4.60 -47.08
C SER A 33 -22.83 -5.20 -45.98
N LYS A 34 -22.51 -6.49 -46.10
CA LYS A 34 -21.54 -7.12 -45.18
C LYS A 34 -20.15 -6.52 -45.30
N ASP A 35 -19.75 -6.13 -46.51
CA ASP A 35 -18.43 -5.55 -46.77
C ASP A 35 -18.32 -4.18 -46.11
N ASP A 36 -19.34 -3.32 -46.25
CA ASP A 36 -19.34 -2.00 -45.60
C ASP A 36 -19.32 -2.12 -44.06
N LYS A 37 -20.12 -3.02 -43.49
CA LYS A 37 -20.12 -3.27 -42.04
C LYS A 37 -18.81 -3.86 -41.53
N SER A 38 -18.10 -4.56 -42.41
CA SER A 38 -16.83 -5.19 -42.04
C SER A 38 -15.70 -4.17 -41.86
N GLU A 39 -15.82 -2.95 -42.40
CA GLU A 39 -14.89 -1.85 -42.14
C GLU A 39 -14.91 -1.44 -40.65
N LEU A 40 -16.09 -1.24 -40.07
CA LEU A 40 -16.23 -0.95 -38.63
C LEU A 40 -15.66 -2.09 -37.78
N LEU A 41 -15.99 -3.34 -38.13
CA LEU A 41 -15.50 -4.52 -37.43
C LEU A 41 -13.97 -4.61 -37.48
N LYS A 42 -13.39 -4.39 -38.67
CA LYS A 42 -11.94 -4.36 -38.89
C LYS A 42 -11.27 -3.30 -38.02
N ASP A 43 -11.76 -2.07 -38.04
CA ASP A 43 -11.14 -0.96 -37.32
C ASP A 43 -11.18 -1.18 -35.80
N ILE A 44 -12.32 -1.61 -35.25
CA ILE A 44 -12.44 -1.93 -33.82
C ILE A 44 -11.47 -3.05 -33.43
N LEU A 45 -11.37 -4.12 -34.22
CA LEU A 45 -10.42 -5.21 -33.94
C LEU A 45 -8.96 -4.74 -34.05
N ALA A 46 -8.63 -3.92 -35.05
CA ALA A 46 -7.29 -3.38 -35.23
C ALA A 46 -6.86 -2.53 -34.01
N PHE A 47 -7.75 -1.67 -33.51
CA PHE A 47 -7.51 -0.87 -32.31
C PHE A 47 -7.49 -1.66 -31.01
N ALA A 48 -8.31 -2.71 -30.90
CA ALA A 48 -8.28 -3.62 -29.76
C ALA A 48 -6.94 -4.37 -29.68
N ASN A 49 -6.30 -4.63 -30.82
CA ASN A 49 -5.03 -5.35 -30.92
C ASN A 49 -3.77 -4.48 -31.00
N ALA A 50 -3.93 -3.18 -31.20
CA ALA A 50 -2.82 -2.24 -31.32
C ALA A 50 -1.84 -2.32 -30.13
N PHE A 51 -0.52 -2.21 -30.38
CA PHE A 51 0.48 -2.08 -29.32
C PHE A 51 0.42 -0.67 -28.72
N ARG A 52 -0.31 -0.53 -27.62
CA ARG A 52 -0.52 0.76 -26.92
C ARG A 52 -0.67 0.57 -25.42
N ARG A 53 -0.40 1.65 -24.67
CA ARG A 53 -0.53 1.72 -23.20
C ARG A 53 -1.69 2.61 -22.72
N SER A 54 -2.32 3.34 -23.63
CA SER A 54 -3.43 4.25 -23.36
C SER A 54 -4.67 3.86 -24.16
N ASP A 55 -5.81 4.41 -23.76
CA ASP A 55 -7.08 4.27 -24.47
C ASP A 55 -6.99 4.82 -25.91
N ALA A 56 -7.90 4.34 -26.77
CA ALA A 56 -7.93 4.72 -28.17
C ALA A 56 -9.32 5.20 -28.56
N PHE A 57 -9.35 6.07 -29.57
CA PHE A 57 -10.55 6.76 -30.01
C PHE A 57 -10.68 6.74 -31.54
N ILE A 58 -11.91 6.60 -32.01
CA ILE A 58 -12.27 6.89 -33.40
C ILE A 58 -13.28 8.03 -33.35
N LEU A 59 -12.89 9.20 -33.88
CA LEU A 59 -13.72 10.39 -33.93
C LEU A 59 -14.40 10.45 -35.29
N ILE A 60 -15.73 10.36 -35.29
CA ILE A 60 -16.56 10.24 -36.48
C ILE A 60 -17.33 11.55 -36.70
N GLY A 61 -17.36 12.04 -37.94
CA GLY A 61 -17.79 13.40 -38.24
C GLY A 61 -16.65 14.39 -38.09
N VAL A 62 -15.39 13.96 -38.23
CA VAL A 62 -14.21 14.81 -38.11
C VAL A 62 -13.29 14.55 -39.31
N GLU A 63 -12.89 15.63 -39.97
CA GLU A 63 -11.94 15.62 -41.08
C GLU A 63 -10.54 15.97 -40.56
N ASP A 64 -9.59 15.06 -40.75
CA ASP A 64 -8.20 15.24 -40.35
C ASP A 64 -7.54 16.41 -41.10
N ILE A 65 -6.85 17.29 -40.36
CA ILE A 65 -6.10 18.41 -40.92
C ILE A 65 -4.64 18.30 -40.48
N LYS A 66 -3.76 17.98 -41.42
CA LYS A 66 -2.33 17.82 -41.14
C LYS A 66 -1.71 19.09 -40.55
N GLY A 67 -1.04 18.94 -39.40
CA GLY A 67 -0.30 20.01 -38.75
C GLY A 67 -1.17 21.08 -38.08
N GLY A 68 -2.45 20.79 -37.81
CA GLY A 68 -3.37 21.71 -37.15
C GLY A 68 -4.51 21.00 -36.44
N ARG A 69 -5.47 21.79 -35.94
CA ARG A 69 -6.70 21.26 -35.35
C ARG A 69 -7.58 20.65 -36.44
N SER A 70 -7.99 19.40 -36.27
CA SER A 70 -8.94 18.71 -37.14
C SER A 70 -10.29 19.42 -37.19
N ASN A 71 -10.94 19.33 -38.34
CA ASN A 71 -12.17 20.05 -38.63
C ASN A 71 -13.40 19.20 -38.30
N VAL A 72 -14.24 19.67 -37.40
CA VAL A 72 -15.49 18.99 -37.05
C VAL A 72 -16.50 19.21 -38.17
N VAL A 73 -16.85 18.18 -38.93
CA VAL A 73 -17.84 18.25 -40.03
C VAL A 73 -19.25 17.81 -39.58
N GLY A 74 -19.31 16.94 -38.58
CA GLY A 74 -20.51 16.33 -38.06
C GLY A 74 -21.04 15.15 -38.90
N VAL A 75 -21.97 14.39 -38.32
CA VAL A 75 -22.65 13.25 -38.96
C VAL A 75 -24.14 13.52 -39.14
N THR A 76 -24.74 12.92 -40.17
CA THR A 76 -26.18 13.03 -40.44
C THR A 76 -27.02 12.05 -39.61
N SER A 77 -26.42 10.95 -39.15
CA SER A 77 -27.06 9.95 -38.31
C SER A 77 -26.10 9.41 -37.25
N GLN A 78 -26.68 9.08 -36.09
CA GLN A 78 -25.99 8.47 -34.96
C GLN A 78 -26.21 6.96 -34.95
N LEU A 79 -25.19 6.22 -34.54
CA LEU A 79 -25.31 4.77 -34.33
C LEU A 79 -25.77 4.47 -32.91
N ASP A 80 -26.38 3.29 -32.72
CA ASP A 80 -26.79 2.80 -31.42
C ASP A 80 -25.70 1.92 -30.81
N ASP A 81 -25.19 2.30 -29.64
CA ASP A 81 -24.10 1.60 -28.95
C ASP A 81 -24.42 0.11 -28.71
N ALA A 82 -25.63 -0.21 -28.26
CA ALA A 82 -26.01 -1.59 -27.98
C ALA A 82 -26.04 -2.46 -29.25
N LYS A 83 -26.54 -1.92 -30.38
CA LYS A 83 -26.47 -2.60 -31.68
C LYS A 83 -25.03 -2.80 -32.14
N LEU A 84 -24.15 -1.83 -31.93
CA LEU A 84 -22.72 -1.96 -32.30
C LEU A 84 -22.03 -3.02 -31.46
N GLN A 85 -22.21 -2.97 -30.13
CA GLN A 85 -21.68 -3.97 -29.21
C GLN A 85 -22.18 -5.37 -29.58
N GLN A 86 -23.48 -5.54 -29.82
CA GLN A 86 -24.05 -6.83 -30.24
C GLN A 86 -23.45 -7.30 -31.57
N PHE A 87 -23.30 -6.39 -32.54
CA PHE A 87 -22.73 -6.71 -33.83
C PHE A 87 -21.30 -7.24 -33.71
N VAL A 88 -20.40 -6.46 -33.10
CA VAL A 88 -18.98 -6.82 -32.97
C VAL A 88 -18.80 -8.07 -32.11
N ASN A 89 -19.45 -8.12 -30.94
CA ASN A 89 -19.29 -9.22 -30.00
C ASN A 89 -19.92 -10.53 -30.47
N SER A 90 -20.91 -10.49 -31.37
CA SER A 90 -21.42 -11.70 -32.03
C SER A 90 -20.42 -12.36 -32.99
N LYS A 91 -19.36 -11.65 -33.41
CA LYS A 91 -18.35 -12.14 -34.36
C LYS A 91 -17.02 -12.48 -33.68
N GLY A 92 -16.70 -11.82 -32.57
CA GLY A 92 -15.44 -12.00 -31.85
C GLY A 92 -15.27 -13.37 -31.18
N GLN A 93 -14.01 -13.80 -31.01
CA GLN A 93 -13.67 -14.98 -30.22
C GLN A 93 -14.11 -14.83 -28.75
N ARG A 94 -13.97 -13.60 -28.27
CA ARG A 94 -14.27 -13.12 -26.92
C ARG A 94 -14.98 -11.76 -27.02
N PRO A 95 -15.67 -11.30 -25.97
CA PRO A 95 -16.17 -9.94 -25.92
C PRO A 95 -15.02 -8.93 -26.09
N ILE A 96 -15.21 -7.99 -27.01
CA ILE A 96 -14.37 -6.82 -27.24
C ILE A 96 -14.97 -5.68 -26.43
N THR A 97 -14.16 -5.06 -25.58
CA THR A 97 -14.56 -3.93 -24.76
C THR A 97 -14.43 -2.65 -25.58
N PHE A 98 -15.54 -1.98 -25.86
CA PHE A 98 -15.58 -0.65 -26.46
C PHE A 98 -16.93 0.00 -26.13
N SER A 99 -17.05 1.30 -26.39
CA SER A 99 -18.32 2.03 -26.28
C SER A 99 -18.45 3.08 -27.38
N TYR A 100 -19.67 3.39 -27.75
CA TYR A 100 -20.04 4.49 -28.64
C TYR A 100 -20.75 5.59 -27.85
N ARG A 101 -20.39 6.85 -28.11
CA ARG A 101 -21.14 8.01 -27.62
C ARG A 101 -21.43 8.99 -28.74
N ASP A 102 -22.66 9.49 -28.74
CA ASP A 102 -23.08 10.66 -29.48
C ASP A 102 -22.76 11.93 -28.66
N VAL A 103 -22.04 12.87 -29.27
CA VAL A 103 -21.67 14.13 -28.62
C VAL A 103 -21.91 15.29 -29.60
N VAL A 104 -22.29 16.45 -29.08
CA VAL A 104 -22.31 17.69 -29.86
C VAL A 104 -21.05 18.48 -29.52
N HIS A 105 -20.20 18.73 -30.51
CA HIS A 105 -18.98 19.54 -30.39
C HIS A 105 -18.96 20.58 -31.51
N ASP A 106 -18.55 21.82 -31.21
CA ASP A 106 -18.64 22.96 -32.16
C ASP A 106 -20.03 23.12 -32.82
N GLY A 107 -21.09 22.79 -32.06
CA GLY A 107 -22.49 22.84 -32.54
C GLY A 107 -22.85 21.76 -33.57
N ARG A 108 -21.97 20.77 -33.81
CA ARG A 108 -22.19 19.69 -34.77
C ARG A 108 -22.22 18.33 -34.04
N PRO A 109 -23.13 17.42 -34.43
CA PRO A 109 -23.18 16.08 -33.86
C PRO A 109 -22.02 15.24 -34.39
N ILE A 110 -21.23 14.63 -33.51
CA ILE A 110 -20.17 13.68 -33.81
C ILE A 110 -20.42 12.35 -33.10
N GLY A 111 -19.79 11.29 -33.58
CA GLY A 111 -19.76 9.98 -32.92
C GLY A 111 -18.36 9.70 -32.39
N ILE A 112 -18.25 9.11 -31.20
CA ILE A 112 -16.96 8.73 -30.61
C ILE A 112 -17.01 7.26 -30.25
N ILE A 113 -16.14 6.46 -30.88
CA ILE A 113 -15.87 5.09 -30.43
C ILE A 113 -14.68 5.14 -29.48
N HIS A 114 -14.88 4.72 -28.24
CA HIS A 114 -13.83 4.58 -27.23
C HIS A 114 -13.47 3.10 -27.04
N ILE A 115 -12.19 2.78 -27.17
CA ILE A 115 -11.66 1.42 -27.10
C ILE A 115 -10.57 1.39 -26.02
N PRO A 116 -10.86 0.90 -24.80
CA PRO A 116 -9.86 0.79 -23.75
C PRO A 116 -8.77 -0.23 -24.09
N VAL A 117 -7.63 -0.13 -23.38
CA VAL A 117 -6.61 -1.18 -23.39
C VAL A 117 -7.22 -2.48 -22.86
N GLN A 118 -7.04 -3.58 -23.59
CA GLN A 118 -7.69 -4.84 -23.29
C GLN A 118 -6.84 -6.05 -23.70
N GLN A 119 -7.33 -7.25 -23.39
CA GLN A 119 -6.62 -8.48 -23.65
C GLN A 119 -6.50 -8.78 -25.15
N ARG A 120 -5.27 -9.09 -25.60
CA ARG A 120 -4.92 -9.41 -26.98
C ARG A 120 -4.37 -10.84 -27.08
N PRO A 121 -4.37 -11.48 -28.26
CA PRO A 121 -5.00 -11.04 -29.52
C PRO A 121 -6.52 -11.28 -29.54
N ALA A 122 -7.27 -10.34 -30.11
CA ALA A 122 -8.68 -10.46 -30.46
C ALA A 122 -8.83 -10.81 -31.95
N TYR A 123 -9.74 -11.73 -32.28
CA TYR A 123 -10.00 -12.17 -33.66
C TYR A 123 -11.44 -12.64 -33.81
N THR A 124 -11.90 -12.85 -35.05
CA THR A 124 -13.26 -13.30 -35.34
C THR A 124 -13.37 -14.82 -35.43
N LYS A 125 -14.52 -15.38 -35.04
CA LYS A 125 -14.84 -16.83 -35.20
C LYS A 125 -15.40 -17.17 -36.59
N VAL A 126 -15.73 -16.17 -37.39
CA VAL A 126 -16.47 -16.31 -38.65
C VAL A 126 -15.91 -15.39 -39.73
N ASN A 127 -16.11 -15.76 -41.00
CA ASN A 127 -15.88 -14.86 -42.12
C ASN A 127 -17.00 -13.80 -42.16
N TYR A 128 -16.63 -12.53 -42.26
CA TYR A 128 -17.59 -11.43 -42.37
C TYR A 128 -17.03 -10.29 -43.22
N GLY A 129 -17.57 -10.15 -44.44
CA GLY A 129 -17.07 -9.21 -45.43
C GLY A 129 -15.58 -9.40 -45.69
N ILE A 130 -14.80 -8.34 -45.54
CA ILE A 130 -13.33 -8.36 -45.71
C ILE A 130 -12.59 -9.01 -44.52
N VAL A 131 -13.26 -9.24 -43.39
CA VAL A 131 -12.66 -9.81 -42.18
C VAL A 131 -12.78 -11.33 -42.25
N ALA A 132 -11.67 -12.00 -42.56
CA ALA A 132 -11.58 -13.46 -42.58
C ALA A 132 -11.63 -14.06 -41.18
N LYS A 133 -12.15 -15.29 -41.06
CA LYS A 133 -12.15 -16.08 -39.84
C LYS A 133 -10.73 -16.23 -39.31
N GLU A 134 -10.56 -16.10 -38.00
CA GLU A 134 -9.29 -16.24 -37.29
C GLU A 134 -8.21 -15.22 -37.69
N SER A 135 -8.54 -14.21 -38.52
CA SER A 135 -7.64 -13.11 -38.80
C SER A 135 -7.53 -12.18 -37.59
N VAL A 136 -6.29 -11.88 -37.20
CA VAL A 136 -5.97 -10.89 -36.16
C VAL A 136 -5.63 -9.59 -36.88
N TRP A 137 -6.53 -8.62 -36.84
CA TRP A 137 -6.25 -7.28 -37.35
C TRP A 137 -5.48 -6.48 -36.32
N ILE A 138 -4.46 -5.73 -36.75
CA ILE A 138 -3.64 -4.87 -35.90
C ILE A 138 -3.49 -3.49 -36.55
N ARG A 139 -3.52 -2.45 -35.73
CA ARG A 139 -3.20 -1.09 -36.15
C ARG A 139 -1.70 -0.80 -36.00
N ARG A 140 -1.09 -0.26 -37.06
CA ARG A 140 0.32 0.14 -37.18
C ARG A 140 0.36 1.62 -37.61
N GLY A 141 0.48 2.52 -36.64
CA GLY A 141 0.34 3.95 -36.88
C GLY A 141 -1.07 4.28 -37.40
N SER A 142 -1.17 5.00 -38.52
CA SER A 142 -2.44 5.35 -39.18
C SER A 142 -2.99 4.26 -40.11
N SER A 143 -2.38 3.07 -40.15
CA SER A 143 -2.80 1.97 -41.04
C SER A 143 -3.19 0.71 -40.27
N SER A 144 -4.06 -0.11 -40.86
CA SER A 144 -4.47 -1.40 -40.30
C SER A 144 -4.06 -2.55 -41.22
N GLY A 145 -3.67 -3.69 -40.65
CA GLY A 145 -3.32 -4.89 -41.43
C GLY A 145 -3.49 -6.17 -40.63
N ILE A 146 -3.22 -7.31 -41.26
CA ILE A 146 -3.25 -8.62 -40.58
C ILE A 146 -1.92 -8.80 -39.84
N ALA A 147 -2.01 -9.23 -38.58
CA ALA A 147 -0.87 -9.54 -37.73
C ALA A 147 -0.21 -10.85 -38.18
N ASN A 148 1.13 -10.87 -38.20
CA ASN A 148 1.89 -12.09 -38.43
C ASN A 148 2.00 -12.94 -37.14
N PRO A 149 2.46 -14.21 -37.22
CA PRO A 149 2.57 -15.06 -36.04
C PRO A 149 3.43 -14.50 -34.89
N ASP A 150 4.47 -13.73 -35.20
CA ASP A 150 5.35 -13.14 -34.18
C ASP A 150 4.63 -12.01 -33.42
N GLU A 151 3.91 -11.14 -34.14
CA GLU A 151 3.06 -10.11 -33.54
C GLU A 151 1.95 -10.74 -32.66
N ILE A 152 1.35 -11.84 -33.12
CA ILE A 152 0.34 -12.60 -32.36
C ILE A 152 0.94 -13.17 -31.07
N ALA A 153 2.14 -13.75 -31.15
CA ALA A 153 2.85 -14.27 -29.99
C ALA A 153 3.20 -13.15 -28.99
N GLN A 154 3.67 -11.99 -29.47
CA GLN A 154 3.95 -10.82 -28.65
C GLN A 154 2.71 -10.27 -27.96
N MET A 155 1.58 -10.15 -28.67
CA MET A 155 0.29 -9.79 -28.05
C MET A 155 -0.11 -10.73 -26.92
N GLY A 156 0.17 -12.04 -27.08
CA GLY A 156 -0.06 -13.05 -26.06
C GLY A 156 0.88 -12.95 -24.86
N ALA A 157 2.14 -12.54 -25.07
CA ALA A 157 3.11 -12.30 -24.00
C ALA A 157 2.80 -11.03 -23.19
N ASP A 158 2.36 -9.96 -23.87
CA ASP A 158 1.89 -8.70 -23.27
C ASP A 158 0.68 -8.90 -22.33
N ARG A 159 0.03 -10.07 -22.38
CA ARG A 159 -1.03 -10.47 -21.45
C ARG A 159 -0.57 -10.44 -19.99
N ALA A 160 0.73 -10.63 -19.73
CA ALA A 160 1.33 -10.50 -18.40
C ALA A 160 1.49 -9.03 -17.95
N THR A 161 1.33 -8.07 -18.85
CA THR A 161 1.57 -6.64 -18.64
C THR A 161 0.30 -5.78 -18.70
N VAL A 162 -0.77 -6.26 -19.37
CA VAL A 162 -2.07 -5.56 -19.48
C VAL A 162 -2.92 -5.67 -18.21
N GLN A 163 -2.75 -6.74 -17.42
CA GLN A 163 -2.90 -6.59 -15.98
C GLN A 163 -1.65 -5.83 -15.54
N GLY A 164 -1.75 -4.51 -15.34
CA GLY A 164 -0.63 -3.74 -14.80
C GLY A 164 -0.05 -4.51 -13.62
N GLU A 165 1.26 -4.78 -13.64
CA GLU A 165 1.85 -5.65 -12.63
C GLU A 165 1.53 -5.05 -11.27
N GLU A 166 0.72 -5.72 -10.45
CA GLU A 166 0.36 -5.16 -9.15
C GLU A 166 1.57 -5.19 -8.22
N PRO A 167 1.69 -4.22 -7.30
CA PRO A 167 2.63 -4.32 -6.19
C PRO A 167 2.48 -5.67 -5.48
N ARG A 168 3.57 -6.41 -5.36
CA ARG A 168 3.62 -7.68 -4.65
C ARG A 168 4.52 -7.49 -3.45
N PHE A 169 3.99 -7.71 -2.26
CA PHE A 169 4.73 -7.46 -1.03
C PHE A 169 5.16 -8.75 -0.36
N SER A 170 6.23 -8.67 0.41
CA SER A 170 6.53 -9.63 1.48
C SER A 170 6.96 -8.89 2.73
N LEU A 171 6.48 -9.36 3.87
CA LEU A 171 6.80 -8.84 5.19
C LEU A 171 7.98 -9.63 5.74
N ASP A 172 8.84 -8.91 6.44
CA ASP A 172 10.01 -9.45 7.10
C ASP A 172 10.09 -8.80 8.48
N LEU A 173 10.17 -9.63 9.51
CA LEU A 173 10.48 -9.18 10.86
C LEU A 173 12.00 -9.06 10.97
N PHE A 174 12.50 -7.97 11.53
CA PHE A 174 13.94 -7.76 11.64
C PHE A 174 14.32 -7.19 13.00
N ASP A 175 15.61 -7.31 13.32
CA ASP A 175 16.23 -6.67 14.46
C ASP A 175 16.74 -5.29 14.06
N ARG A 176 16.30 -4.23 14.75
CA ARG A 176 16.73 -2.86 14.48
C ARG A 176 18.20 -2.61 14.81
N GLU A 177 18.74 -3.25 15.84
CA GLU A 177 20.11 -3.04 16.30
C GLU A 177 21.11 -3.79 15.41
N THR A 178 20.81 -5.05 15.08
CA THR A 178 21.73 -5.90 14.30
C THR A 178 21.43 -5.87 12.80
N GLY A 179 20.24 -5.41 12.40
CA GLY A 179 19.75 -5.45 11.02
C GLY A 179 19.43 -6.87 10.53
N GLN A 180 19.45 -7.87 11.41
CA GLN A 180 19.22 -9.26 11.08
C GLN A 180 17.73 -9.49 10.76
N SER A 181 17.47 -10.13 9.62
CA SER A 181 16.12 -10.58 9.24
C SER A 181 15.78 -11.90 9.96
N TYR A 182 14.58 -11.95 10.51
CA TYR A 182 13.95 -13.12 11.11
C TYR A 182 12.93 -13.78 10.17
N GLY A 183 12.51 -13.11 9.09
CA GLY A 183 11.53 -13.63 8.14
C GLY A 183 10.11 -13.45 8.63
N GLU A 184 9.23 -14.40 8.29
CA GLU A 184 7.80 -14.39 8.66
C GLU A 184 7.55 -14.98 10.06
N THR A 185 8.61 -15.39 10.78
CA THR A 185 8.50 -16.04 12.07
C THR A 185 9.57 -15.56 13.02
N HIS A 186 9.17 -15.08 14.20
CA HIS A 186 10.10 -14.59 15.21
C HIS A 186 9.76 -15.14 16.60
N SER A 187 10.80 -15.52 17.36
CA SER A 187 10.66 -16.06 18.71
C SER A 187 11.03 -15.01 19.74
N LEU A 188 10.08 -14.70 20.62
CA LEU A 188 10.17 -13.69 21.67
C LEU A 188 10.18 -14.36 23.04
N ARG A 189 11.06 -13.87 23.91
CA ARG A 189 11.11 -14.28 25.32
C ARG A 189 10.54 -13.18 26.19
N CYS A 190 9.39 -13.42 26.81
CA CYS A 190 8.72 -12.45 27.67
C CYS A 190 8.83 -12.92 29.13
N THR A 191 9.06 -11.99 30.06
CA THR A 191 9.03 -12.31 31.49
C THR A 191 7.87 -11.60 32.13
N LEU A 192 6.90 -12.36 32.65
CA LEU A 192 5.77 -11.81 33.39
C LEU A 192 6.16 -11.69 34.87
N LEU A 193 6.41 -10.46 35.33
CA LEU A 193 6.71 -10.20 36.74
C LEU A 193 5.41 -10.11 37.55
N GLU A 194 5.26 -11.00 38.54
CA GLU A 194 4.25 -10.85 39.58
C GLU A 194 4.73 -9.83 40.60
N VAL A 195 4.22 -8.61 40.47
CA VAL A 195 4.61 -7.45 41.28
C VAL A 195 3.81 -7.37 42.59
N PRO A 196 4.39 -6.84 43.68
CA PRO A 196 3.69 -6.63 44.94
C PRO A 196 2.49 -5.68 44.76
N LEU A 197 1.43 -5.90 45.55
CA LEU A 197 0.21 -5.10 45.46
C LEU A 197 0.53 -3.63 45.76
N LYS A 198 -0.11 -2.69 45.04
CA LYS A 198 0.12 -1.23 45.18
C LYS A 198 0.08 -0.69 46.62
N LYS A 199 -0.64 -1.39 47.51
CA LYS A 199 -0.79 -1.09 48.95
C LYS A 199 0.43 -1.47 49.79
N ASP A 200 1.25 -2.40 49.30
CA ASP A 200 2.43 -2.95 49.98
C ASP A 200 3.71 -2.24 49.50
N ILE A 201 3.61 -1.36 48.50
CA ILE A 201 4.72 -0.52 48.01
C ILE A 201 4.70 0.81 48.79
N PRO A 202 5.78 1.12 49.55
CA PRO A 202 5.89 2.36 50.31
C PRO A 202 6.01 3.57 49.39
N ASP A 203 5.70 4.76 49.93
CA ASP A 203 5.99 6.01 49.25
C ASP A 203 7.49 6.28 49.29
N TYR A 204 8.05 6.79 48.20
CA TYR A 204 9.46 7.16 48.15
C TYR A 204 9.72 8.40 49.01
N GLU A 205 10.67 8.27 49.94
CA GLU A 205 11.14 9.34 50.80
C GLU A 205 12.67 9.45 50.66
N GLU A 206 13.14 10.62 50.23
CA GLU A 206 14.57 10.88 50.12
C GLU A 206 15.15 11.24 51.50
N ARG A 207 16.20 10.55 51.94
CA ARG A 207 16.85 10.84 53.23
C ARG A 207 17.57 12.18 53.15
N ASP A 208 17.09 13.11 53.98
CA ASP A 208 17.50 14.50 54.14
C ASP A 208 19.03 14.71 54.02
N GLY A 209 19.42 15.53 53.05
CA GLY A 209 20.81 15.89 52.77
C GLY A 209 20.93 17.33 52.32
N GLY A 210 20.59 18.28 53.19
CA GLY A 210 21.11 19.66 53.19
C GLY A 210 20.68 20.62 52.06
N PHE A 211 19.98 21.69 52.45
CA PHE A 211 19.99 23.04 51.86
C PHE A 211 19.78 23.23 50.34
N LEU A 212 18.75 22.60 49.74
CA LEU A 212 18.06 23.19 48.57
C LEU A 212 16.65 22.59 48.33
N GLN A 213 15.69 22.82 49.24
CA GLN A 213 14.29 22.41 49.05
C GLN A 213 13.54 23.39 48.13
N MET A 214 13.64 23.20 46.81
CA MET A 214 12.71 23.82 45.84
C MET A 214 12.19 22.87 44.76
N HIS A 215 12.38 21.55 44.91
CA HIS A 215 11.84 20.54 43.99
C HIS A 215 11.05 19.47 44.75
N GLY A 216 9.89 19.09 44.23
CA GLY A 216 9.05 18.04 44.81
C GLY A 216 9.66 16.65 44.56
N VAL A 217 9.74 15.84 45.61
CA VAL A 217 10.15 14.43 45.52
C VAL A 217 9.00 13.62 44.93
N ASN A 218 9.28 12.76 43.96
CA ASN A 218 8.28 11.86 43.38
C ASN A 218 7.95 10.74 44.38
N ARG A 219 6.89 10.92 45.18
CA ARG A 219 6.42 9.91 46.16
C ARG A 219 5.99 8.58 45.53
N HIS A 220 5.65 8.58 44.24
CA HIS A 220 5.23 7.39 43.51
C HIS A 220 6.40 6.68 42.80
N TYR A 221 7.63 7.15 42.97
CA TYR A 221 8.83 6.61 42.31
C TYR A 221 8.89 5.08 42.35
N TYR A 222 8.77 4.44 43.51
CA TYR A 222 8.78 2.97 43.61
C TYR A 222 7.63 2.30 42.86
N ARG A 223 6.43 2.91 42.84
CA ARG A 223 5.28 2.36 42.11
C ARG A 223 5.45 2.51 40.60
N ASP A 224 6.12 3.55 40.14
CA ASP A 224 6.38 3.79 38.73
C ASP A 224 7.59 2.98 38.24
N LEU A 225 8.59 2.75 39.09
CA LEU A 225 9.70 1.81 38.86
C LEU A 225 9.19 0.40 38.65
N VAL A 226 8.35 -0.10 39.55
CA VAL A 226 7.75 -1.44 39.42
C VAL A 226 6.97 -1.59 38.09
N LYS A 227 6.22 -0.56 37.67
CA LYS A 227 5.52 -0.60 36.37
C LYS A 227 6.48 -0.57 35.18
N PHE A 228 7.52 0.26 35.27
CA PHE A 228 8.53 0.42 34.23
C PHE A 228 9.31 -0.89 34.02
N THR A 229 9.79 -1.51 35.09
CA THR A 229 10.52 -2.78 35.04
C THR A 229 9.63 -3.90 34.52
N ALA A 230 8.41 -4.02 35.05
CA ALA A 230 7.47 -5.04 34.60
C ALA A 230 7.13 -4.90 33.12
N ALA A 231 6.94 -3.68 32.62
CA ALA A 231 6.67 -3.45 31.20
C ALA A 231 7.87 -3.75 30.31
N ASN A 232 9.09 -3.37 30.69
CA ASN A 232 10.29 -3.62 29.89
C ASN A 232 10.68 -5.11 29.82
N ASP A 233 10.40 -5.87 30.87
CA ASP A 233 10.65 -7.32 30.89
C ASP A 233 9.56 -8.12 30.17
N PHE A 234 8.33 -7.60 30.18
CA PHE A 234 7.18 -8.22 29.54
C PHE A 234 7.09 -7.93 28.03
N LEU A 235 7.26 -6.67 27.64
CA LEU A 235 7.10 -6.21 26.27
C LEU A 235 8.41 -6.38 25.49
N ARG A 236 8.32 -6.95 24.29
CA ARG A 236 9.46 -7.08 23.38
C ARG A 236 9.21 -6.29 22.09
N PRO A 237 10.22 -5.57 21.59
CA PRO A 237 10.11 -4.84 20.34
C PRO A 237 10.07 -5.80 19.15
N VAL A 238 9.24 -5.47 18.17
CA VAL A 238 9.15 -6.17 16.88
C VAL A 238 9.22 -5.12 15.77
N SER A 239 10.34 -5.12 15.05
CA SER A 239 10.53 -4.22 13.91
C SER A 239 10.00 -4.87 12.63
N ILE A 240 9.21 -4.12 11.86
CA ILE A 240 8.53 -4.62 10.66
C ILE A 240 9.14 -3.97 9.42
N ALA A 241 9.54 -4.82 8.46
CA ALA A 241 9.97 -4.41 7.13
C ALA A 241 9.02 -4.94 6.07
N LEU A 242 8.83 -4.14 5.01
CA LEU A 242 8.00 -4.49 3.88
C LEU A 242 8.81 -4.39 2.58
N GLN A 243 8.96 -5.50 1.88
CA GLN A 243 9.65 -5.55 0.60
C GLN A 243 8.67 -5.55 -0.56
N ASN A 244 8.86 -4.63 -1.51
CA ASN A 244 8.16 -4.64 -2.79
C ASN A 244 8.91 -5.55 -3.79
N LYS A 245 8.33 -6.71 -4.08
CA LYS A 245 8.85 -7.71 -5.02
C LYS A 245 8.42 -7.46 -6.48
N SER A 246 7.55 -6.49 -6.77
CA SER A 246 7.12 -6.22 -8.16
C SER A 246 8.10 -5.29 -8.90
N SER A 247 7.81 -5.00 -10.18
CA SER A 247 8.52 -3.99 -10.97
C SER A 247 7.84 -2.61 -10.95
N VAL A 248 6.75 -2.43 -10.20
CA VAL A 248 5.99 -1.18 -10.10
C VAL A 248 6.15 -0.51 -8.74
N VAL A 249 6.05 0.81 -8.72
CA VAL A 249 6.04 1.59 -7.47
C VAL A 249 4.74 1.34 -6.71
N ALA A 250 4.81 1.27 -5.39
CA ALA A 250 3.64 1.33 -4.54
C ALA A 250 3.55 2.69 -3.85
N ASN A 251 2.38 3.33 -3.92
CA ASN A 251 2.10 4.63 -3.31
C ASN A 251 1.14 4.47 -2.12
N ASP A 252 1.36 5.28 -1.08
CA ASP A 252 0.60 5.30 0.19
C ASP A 252 0.36 3.89 0.76
N VAL A 253 1.46 3.15 0.94
CA VAL A 253 1.43 1.78 1.46
C VAL A 253 1.17 1.80 2.96
N ARG A 254 0.13 1.08 3.38
CA ARG A 254 -0.25 0.91 4.78
C ARG A 254 -0.53 -0.54 5.11
N LEU A 255 -0.12 -0.97 6.29
CA LEU A 255 -0.39 -2.29 6.84
C LEU A 255 -1.41 -2.15 7.96
N LEU A 256 -2.54 -2.84 7.83
CA LEU A 256 -3.56 -2.93 8.87
C LEU A 256 -3.56 -4.34 9.44
N ILE A 257 -3.32 -4.46 10.74
CA ILE A 257 -3.36 -5.70 11.49
C ILE A 257 -4.55 -5.66 12.44
N GLU A 258 -5.35 -6.72 12.44
CA GLU A 258 -6.48 -6.88 13.36
C GLU A 258 -6.29 -8.17 14.15
N VAL A 259 -6.09 -8.06 15.47
CA VAL A 259 -5.91 -9.22 16.37
C VAL A 259 -7.07 -9.28 17.35
N GLU A 260 -7.77 -10.42 17.39
CA GLU A 260 -8.78 -10.68 18.43
C GLU A 260 -8.10 -11.18 19.70
N ASP A 261 -8.35 -10.52 20.82
CA ASP A 261 -7.83 -10.85 22.14
C ASP A 261 -9.01 -11.01 23.11
N THR A 262 -9.61 -12.20 23.12
CA THR A 262 -10.75 -12.54 23.98
C THR A 262 -10.35 -12.75 25.43
N ASP A 263 -9.14 -13.24 25.66
CA ASP A 263 -8.67 -13.69 26.97
C ASP A 263 -7.80 -12.63 27.69
N GLY A 264 -7.46 -11.52 27.02
CA GLY A 264 -6.63 -10.47 27.60
C GLY A 264 -5.18 -10.92 27.81
N GLU A 265 -4.72 -11.86 26.99
CA GLU A 265 -3.41 -12.50 27.12
C GLU A 265 -2.33 -11.78 26.31
N ILE A 266 -2.71 -11.01 25.29
CA ILE A 266 -1.79 -10.32 24.39
C ILE A 266 -1.94 -8.81 24.58
N GLU A 267 -0.82 -8.12 24.68
CA GLU A 267 -0.74 -6.68 24.81
C GLU A 267 0.14 -6.10 23.71
N PHE A 268 -0.35 -5.05 23.04
CA PHE A 268 0.37 -4.30 22.02
C PHE A 268 0.48 -2.84 22.46
N ILE A 269 1.67 -2.27 22.35
CA ILE A 269 1.98 -0.89 22.72
C ILE A 269 2.85 -0.27 21.63
N GLU A 270 2.60 1.00 21.31
CA GLU A 270 3.47 1.81 20.46
C GLU A 270 4.64 2.41 21.26
N GLU A 271 5.76 2.68 20.61
CA GLU A 271 6.98 3.19 21.26
C GLU A 271 6.73 4.49 22.07
N SER A 272 5.82 5.35 21.62
CA SER A 272 5.39 6.58 22.30
C SER A 272 4.66 6.35 23.62
N ASP A 273 3.94 5.23 23.75
CA ASP A 273 3.10 4.88 24.89
C ASP A 273 3.83 4.02 25.93
N LEU A 274 5.11 3.67 25.69
CA LEU A 274 5.92 2.97 26.66
C LEU A 274 6.03 3.78 27.97
N PRO A 275 5.97 3.09 29.13
CA PRO A 275 6.22 3.75 30.40
C PRO A 275 7.63 4.35 30.36
N ARG A 276 7.72 5.65 30.64
CA ARG A 276 8.99 6.36 30.73
C ARG A 276 9.73 5.96 31.99
N GLU A 277 11.05 6.07 31.93
CA GLU A 277 11.89 5.86 33.11
C GLU A 277 11.47 6.81 34.24
N PRO A 278 11.20 6.30 35.45
CA PRO A 278 10.78 7.13 36.56
C PRO A 278 11.95 7.97 37.09
N VAL A 279 11.70 9.26 37.33
CA VAL A 279 12.67 10.17 37.96
C VAL A 279 12.35 10.35 39.44
N SER A 280 13.38 10.35 40.29
CA SER A 280 13.26 10.50 41.75
C SER A 280 12.99 11.94 42.18
N ARG A 281 13.45 12.93 41.40
CA ARG A 281 13.21 14.36 41.58
C ARG A 281 12.68 15.01 40.30
N ASP A 282 11.59 15.76 40.41
CA ASP A 282 11.09 16.60 39.30
C ASP A 282 11.87 17.92 39.25
N ILE A 283 13.00 17.93 38.53
CA ILE A 283 13.89 19.10 38.44
C ILE A 283 13.30 20.19 37.52
N PHE A 284 12.35 19.84 36.64
CA PHE A 284 11.65 20.79 35.77
C PHE A 284 10.16 20.45 35.64
N PRO A 285 9.22 21.39 35.89
CA PRO A 285 7.87 21.26 35.38
C PRO A 285 7.98 21.38 33.85
N TYR A 286 7.91 20.23 33.18
CA TYR A 286 7.99 20.11 31.72
C TYR A 286 7.17 21.22 31.06
N HIS A 287 7.84 22.20 30.47
CA HIS A 287 7.24 22.93 29.38
C HIS A 287 7.00 21.86 28.31
N ARG A 288 5.72 21.61 27.98
CA ARG A 288 5.35 20.84 26.78
C ARG A 288 6.10 21.50 25.63
N ILE A 289 7.20 20.91 25.20
CA ILE A 289 7.74 21.18 23.88
C ILE A 289 6.57 20.83 22.96
N PRO A 290 6.10 21.74 22.08
CA PRO A 290 5.07 21.39 21.11
C PRO A 290 5.56 20.14 20.42
N GLU A 291 4.79 19.06 20.49
CA GLU A 291 5.04 17.86 19.70
C GLU A 291 5.26 18.35 18.27
N ILE A 292 6.50 18.27 17.81
CA ILE A 292 6.77 18.35 16.38
C ILE A 292 5.90 17.23 15.82
N ASN A 293 4.95 17.58 14.94
CA ASN A 293 4.03 16.65 14.29
C ASN A 293 4.81 15.57 13.53
N PHE A 294 5.40 14.63 14.24
CA PHE A 294 5.78 13.33 13.74
C PHE A 294 4.49 12.55 13.71
N ARG A 295 4.05 12.20 12.50
CA ARG A 295 3.05 11.14 12.37
C ARG A 295 3.80 9.85 12.71
N PRO A 296 3.42 9.15 13.78
CA PRO A 296 4.08 7.90 14.13
C PRO A 296 3.93 6.91 12.96
N ASP A 297 4.96 6.11 12.73
CA ASP A 297 4.93 5.08 11.68
C ASP A 297 4.00 3.93 12.08
N ILE A 298 3.66 3.81 13.38
CA ILE A 298 2.78 2.80 13.97
C ILE A 298 1.77 3.49 14.89
N GLU A 299 0.49 3.19 14.70
CA GLU A 299 -0.59 3.57 15.63
C GLU A 299 -1.27 2.31 16.18
N VAL A 300 -1.38 2.20 17.51
CA VAL A 300 -2.03 1.07 18.18
C VAL A 300 -3.33 1.51 18.85
N THR A 301 -4.46 0.90 18.48
CA THR A 301 -5.77 1.19 19.10
C THR A 301 -6.46 -0.08 19.57
N ARG A 302 -6.95 -0.08 20.82
CA ARG A 302 -7.81 -1.14 21.37
C ARG A 302 -9.29 -0.77 21.24
N LYS A 303 -10.08 -1.60 20.54
CA LYS A 303 -11.55 -1.46 20.45
C LYS A 303 -12.22 -2.71 21.02
N GLY A 304 -12.63 -2.64 22.29
CA GLY A 304 -13.20 -3.78 23.00
C GLY A 304 -12.18 -4.92 23.14
N ASN A 305 -12.46 -6.07 22.54
CA ASN A 305 -11.60 -7.26 22.57
C ASN A 305 -10.75 -7.41 21.30
N LYS A 306 -10.55 -6.32 20.56
CA LYS A 306 -9.76 -6.31 19.34
C LYS A 306 -8.66 -5.25 19.39
N TRP A 307 -7.49 -5.62 18.96
CA TRP A 307 -6.37 -4.73 18.70
C TRP A 307 -6.35 -4.39 17.22
N ILE A 308 -6.24 -3.10 16.91
CA ILE A 308 -6.10 -2.57 15.56
C ILE A 308 -4.77 -1.84 15.52
N ILE A 309 -3.87 -2.29 14.65
CA ILE A 309 -2.52 -1.74 14.50
C ILE A 309 -2.39 -1.28 13.05
N GLU A 310 -2.13 0.02 12.86
CA GLU A 310 -1.92 0.62 11.55
C GLU A 310 -0.45 1.02 11.42
N CYS A 311 0.25 0.49 10.41
CA CYS A 311 1.63 0.85 10.10
C CYS A 311 1.71 1.57 8.75
N SER A 312 2.37 2.72 8.70
CA SER A 312 2.49 3.55 7.51
C SER A 312 3.89 3.45 6.89
N PHE A 313 3.97 2.95 5.65
CA PHE A 313 5.25 2.83 4.91
C PHE A 313 5.40 3.90 3.82
N GLY A 314 4.33 4.61 3.46
CA GLY A 314 4.34 5.65 2.45
C GLY A 314 4.68 5.11 1.05
N LYS A 315 5.77 5.58 0.43
CA LYS A 315 6.14 5.21 -0.94
C LYS A 315 7.22 4.13 -0.95
N VAL A 316 6.95 3.00 -1.61
CA VAL A 316 7.90 1.87 -1.71
C VAL A 316 8.26 1.61 -3.18
N GLN A 317 9.53 1.80 -3.52
CA GLN A 317 10.04 1.63 -4.89
C GLN A 317 10.07 0.14 -5.32
N PRO A 318 10.09 -0.16 -6.63
CA PRO A 318 10.30 -1.52 -7.11
C PRO A 318 11.56 -2.14 -6.51
N LYS A 319 11.47 -3.39 -6.03
CA LYS A 319 12.58 -4.14 -5.42
C LYS A 319 13.15 -3.53 -4.13
N GLN A 320 12.56 -2.46 -3.60
CA GLN A 320 12.99 -1.83 -2.35
C GLN A 320 12.39 -2.54 -1.13
N THR A 321 13.14 -2.56 -0.04
CA THR A 321 12.64 -2.86 1.30
C THR A 321 12.45 -1.56 2.08
N ALA A 322 11.21 -1.26 2.47
CA ALA A 322 10.90 -0.19 3.40
C ALA A 322 10.91 -0.75 4.82
N ARG A 323 11.45 0.01 5.78
CA ARG A 323 11.53 -0.34 7.20
C ARG A 323 10.87 0.77 7.99
N LEU A 324 10.05 0.41 8.97
CA LEU A 324 9.47 1.39 9.89
C LEU A 324 10.58 1.97 10.79
N SER A 325 10.44 3.23 11.19
CA SER A 325 11.35 3.84 12.16
C SER A 325 11.03 3.44 13.60
N ASP A 326 9.77 3.08 13.85
CA ASP A 326 9.22 2.82 15.18
C ASP A 326 9.03 1.31 15.38
N ASP A 327 9.22 0.84 16.61
CA ASP A 327 9.06 -0.57 16.97
C ASP A 327 7.66 -0.85 17.55
N LEU A 328 7.06 -1.98 17.16
CA LEU A 328 5.83 -2.47 17.78
C LEU A 328 6.19 -3.29 19.01
N TYR A 329 5.76 -2.85 20.20
CA TYR A 329 5.98 -3.60 21.43
C TYR A 329 4.86 -4.60 21.65
N VAL A 330 5.22 -5.87 21.81
CA VAL A 330 4.26 -6.95 22.04
C VAL A 330 4.66 -7.79 23.25
N GLY A 331 3.68 -8.14 24.07
CA GLY A 331 3.83 -9.05 25.19
C GLY A 331 2.70 -10.06 25.21
N LYS A 332 3.01 -11.30 25.61
CA LYS A 332 2.00 -12.34 25.83
C LYS A 332 2.20 -12.97 27.20
N LYS A 333 1.11 -13.20 27.93
CA LYS A 333 1.13 -13.79 29.29
C LYS A 333 1.32 -15.30 29.31
N SER A 334 1.00 -15.98 28.20
CA SER A 334 1.10 -17.43 28.06
C SER A 334 2.07 -17.81 26.95
N SER A 335 2.89 -18.82 27.21
CA SER A 335 3.75 -19.40 26.17
C SER A 335 2.91 -20.01 25.06
N GLY A 336 3.27 -19.74 23.81
CA GLY A 336 2.60 -20.32 22.64
C GLY A 336 2.80 -19.49 21.39
N GLU A 337 2.31 -20.01 20.27
CA GLU A 337 2.34 -19.31 18.99
C GLU A 337 1.12 -18.41 18.82
N VAL A 338 1.32 -17.27 18.17
CA VAL A 338 0.25 -16.37 17.72
C VAL A 338 0.47 -16.10 16.25
N THR A 339 -0.50 -16.51 15.44
CA THR A 339 -0.54 -16.17 14.01
C THR A 339 -1.28 -14.86 13.85
N ILE A 340 -0.63 -13.89 13.21
CA ILE A 340 -1.18 -12.56 12.99
C ILE A 340 -1.48 -12.40 11.50
N ASP A 341 -2.75 -12.16 11.19
CA ASP A 341 -3.22 -11.85 9.84
C ASP A 341 -3.32 -10.32 9.67
N GLY A 342 -2.78 -9.82 8.56
CA GLY A 342 -2.81 -8.41 8.20
C GLY A 342 -3.23 -8.19 6.75
N LYS A 343 -3.57 -6.95 6.43
CA LYS A 343 -3.92 -6.51 5.08
C LYS A 343 -3.10 -5.29 4.71
N ILE A 344 -2.49 -5.33 3.52
CA ILE A 344 -1.74 -4.21 2.96
C ILE A 344 -2.63 -3.46 1.99
N TYR A 345 -2.73 -2.16 2.17
CA TYR A 345 -3.43 -1.21 1.31
C TYR A 345 -2.39 -0.35 0.58
N ALA A 346 -2.69 0.02 -0.66
CA ALA A 346 -1.91 0.97 -1.47
C ALA A 346 -2.80 1.51 -2.60
N ASP A 347 -2.55 2.73 -3.07
CA ASP A 347 -3.34 3.37 -4.13
C ASP A 347 -3.37 2.56 -5.44
N ASN A 348 -2.32 1.79 -5.67
CA ASN A 348 -2.08 1.05 -6.91
C ASN A 348 -2.41 -0.46 -6.77
N LEU A 349 -3.14 -0.87 -5.73
CA LEU A 349 -3.65 -2.24 -5.55
C LEU A 349 -5.14 -2.32 -5.89
N SER A 350 -5.57 -3.33 -6.66
CA SER A 350 -7.01 -3.52 -6.93
C SER A 350 -7.79 -4.08 -5.74
N ALA A 351 -7.11 -4.79 -4.84
CA ALA A 351 -7.64 -5.30 -3.59
C ALA A 351 -6.53 -5.34 -2.52
N PRO A 352 -6.88 -5.30 -1.23
CA PRO A 352 -5.89 -5.37 -0.16
C PRO A 352 -5.11 -6.69 -0.22
N ALA A 353 -3.78 -6.61 -0.18
CA ALA A 353 -2.93 -7.80 -0.23
C ALA A 353 -2.86 -8.44 1.17
N PRO A 354 -3.27 -9.71 1.33
CA PRO A 354 -3.19 -10.37 2.63
C PRO A 354 -1.73 -10.66 2.98
N ILE A 355 -1.39 -10.51 4.26
CA ILE A 355 -0.10 -10.91 4.81
C ILE A 355 -0.31 -11.68 6.11
N ARG A 356 0.63 -12.58 6.41
CA ARG A 356 0.62 -13.37 7.63
C ARG A 356 2.04 -13.49 8.17
N PHE A 357 2.17 -13.40 9.48
CA PHE A 357 3.40 -13.72 10.19
C PHE A 357 3.07 -14.35 11.53
N THR A 358 4.05 -15.05 12.12
CA THR A 358 3.89 -15.80 13.35
C THR A 358 4.87 -15.33 14.41
N LEU A 359 4.37 -15.09 15.62
CA LEU A 359 5.18 -14.80 16.79
C LEU A 359 5.12 -15.99 17.75
N HIS A 360 6.28 -16.54 18.10
CA HIS A 360 6.40 -17.58 19.12
C HIS A 360 6.78 -16.94 20.44
N PHE A 361 5.96 -17.09 21.48
CA PHE A 361 6.22 -16.56 22.80
C PHE A 361 6.70 -17.67 23.73
N GLU A 362 7.87 -17.46 24.32
CA GLU A 362 8.38 -18.18 25.48
C GLU A 362 8.18 -17.25 26.69
N THR A 363 7.14 -17.49 27.49
CA THR A 363 6.82 -16.67 28.66
C THR A 363 7.17 -17.38 29.95
N GLU A 364 7.97 -16.72 30.78
CA GLU A 364 8.29 -17.17 32.15
C GLU A 364 7.63 -16.25 33.16
N THR A 365 6.94 -16.81 34.15
CA THR A 365 6.36 -16.05 35.26
C THR A 365 7.32 -16.05 36.43
N HIS A 366 7.69 -14.87 36.93
CA HIS A 366 8.60 -14.72 38.06
C HIS A 366 8.00 -13.79 39.11
N ALA A 367 7.90 -14.24 40.35
CA ALA A 367 7.51 -13.38 41.47
C ALA A 367 8.73 -12.59 41.95
N ALA A 368 8.64 -11.26 41.97
CA ALA A 368 9.74 -10.39 42.36
C ALA A 368 9.33 -9.49 43.54
N SER A 369 10.16 -9.44 44.58
CA SER A 369 10.01 -8.46 45.66
C SER A 369 10.47 -7.07 45.21
N LEU A 370 10.10 -6.02 45.96
CA LEU A 370 10.53 -4.65 45.66
C LEU A 370 12.07 -4.52 45.61
N GLU A 371 12.77 -5.14 46.55
CA GLU A 371 14.24 -5.16 46.60
C GLU A 371 14.85 -5.84 45.36
N GLN A 372 14.23 -6.91 44.86
CA GLN A 372 14.68 -7.60 43.65
C GLN A 372 14.45 -6.75 42.39
N ILE A 373 13.33 -6.02 42.33
CA ILE A 373 13.04 -5.10 41.22
C ILE A 373 14.04 -3.95 41.21
N GLU A 374 14.38 -3.39 42.38
CA GLU A 374 15.43 -2.38 42.51
C GLU A 374 16.81 -2.91 42.06
N GLU A 375 17.19 -4.13 42.43
CA GLU A 375 18.44 -4.75 41.97
C GLU A 375 18.46 -5.03 40.46
N MET A 376 17.32 -5.41 39.88
CA MET A 376 17.18 -5.66 38.45
C MET A 376 17.31 -4.36 37.66
N GLU A 377 16.67 -3.29 38.11
CA GLU A 377 16.83 -1.96 37.51
C GLU A 377 18.23 -1.40 37.70
N MET A 378 18.85 -1.58 38.87
CA MET A 378 20.23 -1.17 39.09
C MET A 378 21.18 -1.91 38.13
N ARG A 379 20.99 -3.21 37.92
CA ARG A 379 21.76 -3.98 36.92
C ARG A 379 21.51 -3.50 35.49
N ARG A 380 20.26 -3.19 35.14
CA ARG A 380 19.92 -2.63 33.83
C ARG A 380 20.55 -1.26 33.62
N PHE A 381 20.40 -0.33 34.57
CA PHE A 381 20.99 0.99 34.54
C PHE A 381 22.50 0.93 34.36
N LEU A 382 23.21 0.10 35.14
CA LEU A 382 24.65 -0.10 34.99
C LEU A 382 25.07 -0.64 33.61
N SER A 383 24.17 -1.27 32.87
CA SER A 383 24.42 -1.74 31.50
C SER A 383 24.18 -0.68 30.42
N THR A 384 23.44 0.39 30.71
CA THR A 384 23.21 1.50 29.76
C THR A 384 24.47 2.35 29.60
N PRO A 385 24.59 3.12 28.50
CA PRO A 385 25.72 4.04 28.30
C PRO A 385 25.87 5.07 29.44
N GLU A 386 24.75 5.48 30.05
CA GLU A 386 24.71 6.44 31.14
C GLU A 386 25.19 5.82 32.47
N GLY A 387 24.81 4.57 32.77
CA GLY A 387 25.31 3.88 33.95
C GLY A 387 26.78 3.47 33.85
N LYS A 388 27.29 3.16 32.65
CA LYS A 388 28.74 2.96 32.42
C LYS A 388 29.54 4.23 32.68
N LYS A 389 29.03 5.37 32.23
CA LYS A 389 29.65 6.69 32.49
C LYS A 389 29.60 7.05 33.98
N TYR A 390 28.52 6.71 34.68
CA TYR A 390 28.42 6.88 36.14
C TYR A 390 29.46 6.03 36.90
N LEU A 391 29.71 4.80 36.45
CA LEU A 391 30.78 3.95 37.01
C LEU A 391 32.18 4.53 36.75
N GLU A 392 32.44 5.03 35.53
CA GLU A 392 33.71 5.69 35.18
C GLU A 392 33.95 6.96 36.04
N ASP A 393 32.90 7.77 36.26
CA ASP A 393 32.98 8.97 37.10
C ASP A 393 33.20 8.62 38.59
N GLN A 394 32.64 7.52 39.09
CA GLN A 394 32.89 7.04 40.47
C GLN A 394 34.29 6.43 40.65
N GLU A 395 34.83 5.75 39.65
CA GLU A 395 36.22 5.25 39.68
C GLU A 395 37.22 6.42 39.72
N LEU A 396 36.97 7.48 38.93
CA LEU A 396 37.77 8.73 38.96
C LEU A 396 37.75 9.46 40.31
N ASP A 397 36.61 9.52 40.99
CA ASP A 397 36.49 10.10 42.33
C ASP A 397 37.19 9.24 43.40
N SER A 398 37.28 7.92 43.20
CA SER A 398 37.98 7.00 44.10
C SER A 398 39.50 6.98 43.94
N GLU A 399 40.03 7.32 42.75
CA GLU A 399 41.47 7.48 42.51
C GLU A 399 42.02 8.84 42.94
N THR A 400 41.15 9.81 43.23
CA THR A 400 41.53 11.19 43.61
C THR A 400 41.48 11.45 45.12
N GLN A 401 41.19 10.44 45.96
CA GLN A 401 41.21 10.52 47.44
C GLN A 401 42.48 9.98 48.09
#